data_AF-A0A6I8VDB7-F1
#
_entry.id   AF-A0A6I8VDB7-F1
#
_cell.length_a   1.000
_cell.length_b   1.000
_cell.length_c   1.000
_cell.angle_alpha   90.00
_cell.angle_beta   90.00
_cell.angle_gamma   90.00
#
_symmetry.space_group_name_H-M   'P 1'
#
loop_
_entity.id
_entity.type
_entity.pdbx_description
1 polymer ?
#
loop_
_entity_poly.entity_id
_entity_poly.type
_entity_poly.pdbx_seq_one_letter_code
_entity_poly.pdbx_strand_id
1 'polypeptide(L)'
;MQKNINCGRKMFTKCISCCGFTIIYVFFACLLIENCVALQRTLRHYELFHKDDVLHRVVKRGIKHSKNPFNTIKEVEFTTLGKNFRLILHPHREVLHSKFRAYAVDADGNETVVHMDHDSFYTGRVFGELESSVRAHIEDGTMTMSIHLPDETYHIEPSWRHLPASKKDTMVAYKSSDVKLHKNEQGGTPKTCGYIKEGLELEGKDKDDDALDNEIHSREKRQSDQYEYTPTKTRCPLLLVADYRFFQEMGGGNTKTTINYLISLIDRVHKIYNDTVWQDRSDQEGFKGMGFVIKKIVVHSEPTRLRGGEAHYNMIREKWDVRNLLENISRMDTRCI
;
A
#
# COMPACT_ATOMS: atom_id res chain seq x y z
N MET A 1 -53.65 -56.68 8.83
CA MET A 1 -53.29 -55.31 8.37
C MET A 1 -52.07 -54.79 9.14
N GLN A 2 -50.88 -55.40 8.96
CA GLN A 2 -49.69 -55.01 9.76
C GLN A 2 -48.38 -55.24 9.01
N LYS A 3 -48.33 -54.73 7.78
CA LYS A 3 -47.11 -54.57 6.97
C LYS A 3 -47.30 -53.31 6.15
N ASN A 4 -47.14 -52.12 6.76
CA ASN A 4 -47.01 -50.85 6.02
C ASN A 4 -46.49 -49.65 6.83
N ILE A 5 -46.09 -49.79 8.10
CA ILE A 5 -45.69 -48.65 8.94
C ILE A 5 -44.16 -48.48 9.07
N ASN A 6 -43.36 -49.47 8.68
CA ASN A 6 -41.89 -49.42 8.83
C ASN A 6 -41.09 -48.91 7.61
N CYS A 7 -41.74 -48.50 6.51
CA CYS A 7 -41.04 -47.93 5.35
C CYS A 7 -40.85 -46.40 5.47
N GLY A 8 -41.80 -45.69 6.07
CA GLY A 8 -41.76 -44.22 6.17
C GLY A 8 -40.68 -43.67 7.11
N ARG A 9 -40.37 -44.37 8.22
CA ARG A 9 -39.43 -43.87 9.23
C ARG A 9 -37.95 -43.91 8.79
N LYS A 10 -37.58 -44.84 7.90
CA LYS A 10 -36.22 -44.93 7.32
C LYS A 10 -36.02 -43.99 6.12
N MET A 11 -37.08 -43.63 5.40
CA MET A 11 -37.02 -42.60 4.35
C MET A 11 -36.91 -41.19 4.93
N PHE A 12 -37.63 -40.88 6.02
CA PHE A 12 -37.57 -39.55 6.64
C PHE A 12 -36.22 -39.24 7.29
N THR A 13 -35.55 -40.21 7.93
CA THR A 13 -34.20 -39.99 8.49
C THR A 13 -33.11 -39.85 7.42
N LYS A 14 -33.26 -40.54 6.27
CA LYS A 14 -32.36 -40.35 5.11
C LYS A 14 -32.58 -39.00 4.43
N CYS A 15 -33.82 -38.51 4.29
CA CYS A 15 -34.10 -37.18 3.74
C CYS A 15 -33.57 -36.04 4.63
N ILE A 16 -33.70 -36.14 5.95
CA ILE A 16 -33.19 -35.12 6.88
C ILE A 16 -31.65 -35.07 6.86
N SER A 17 -30.99 -36.24 6.79
CA SER A 17 -29.53 -36.29 6.65
C SER A 17 -29.06 -35.75 5.30
N CYS A 18 -29.76 -36.06 4.20
CA CYS A 18 -29.42 -35.58 2.86
C CYS A 18 -29.61 -34.05 2.73
N CYS A 19 -30.70 -33.51 3.28
CA CYS A 19 -30.94 -32.06 3.30
C CYS A 19 -29.94 -31.30 4.19
N GLY A 20 -29.49 -31.89 5.29
CA GLY A 20 -28.43 -31.28 6.11
C GLY A 20 -27.10 -31.19 5.35
N PHE A 21 -26.71 -32.24 4.63
CA PHE A 21 -25.50 -32.22 3.79
C PHE A 21 -25.61 -31.27 2.60
N THR A 22 -26.78 -31.14 1.95
CA THR A 22 -26.95 -30.18 0.86
C THR A 22 -26.96 -28.73 1.36
N ILE A 23 -27.56 -28.45 2.52
CA ILE A 23 -27.52 -27.11 3.13
C ILE A 23 -26.08 -26.74 3.52
N ILE A 24 -25.32 -27.68 4.10
CA ILE A 24 -23.90 -27.47 4.41
C ILE A 24 -23.08 -27.26 3.14
N TYR A 25 -23.32 -28.04 2.07
CA TYR A 25 -22.66 -27.85 0.78
C TYR A 25 -23.01 -26.52 0.12
N VAL A 26 -24.27 -26.09 0.18
CA VAL A 26 -24.72 -24.79 -0.33
C VAL A 26 -24.10 -23.67 0.48
N PHE A 27 -24.02 -23.80 1.81
CA PHE A 27 -23.39 -22.80 2.68
C PHE A 27 -21.88 -22.71 2.43
N PHE A 28 -21.18 -23.84 2.28
CA PHE A 28 -19.78 -23.88 1.88
C PHE A 28 -19.56 -23.32 0.47
N ALA A 29 -20.44 -23.64 -0.49
CA ALA A 29 -20.39 -23.06 -1.82
C ALA A 29 -20.62 -21.54 -1.80
N CYS A 30 -21.55 -21.04 -0.98
CA CYS A 30 -21.78 -19.61 -0.80
C CYS A 30 -20.58 -18.88 -0.17
N LEU A 31 -19.93 -19.46 0.85
CA LEU A 31 -18.70 -18.91 1.45
C LEU A 31 -17.52 -18.89 0.46
N LEU A 32 -17.44 -19.87 -0.45
CA LEU A 32 -16.44 -19.88 -1.52
C LEU A 32 -16.74 -18.82 -2.60
N ILE A 33 -18.01 -18.55 -2.89
CA ILE A 33 -18.43 -17.51 -3.84
C ILE A 33 -18.14 -16.10 -3.28
N GLU A 34 -18.40 -15.83 -2.00
CA GLU A 34 -18.18 -14.50 -1.41
C GLU A 34 -16.72 -14.03 -1.51
N ASN A 35 -15.75 -14.92 -1.32
CA ASN A 35 -14.32 -14.58 -1.38
C ASN A 35 -13.83 -14.30 -2.82
N CYS A 36 -14.40 -14.96 -3.84
CA CYS A 36 -14.07 -14.69 -5.23
C CYS A 36 -14.71 -13.36 -5.73
N VAL A 37 -15.84 -12.99 -5.13
CA VAL A 37 -16.60 -11.77 -5.48
C VAL A 37 -15.90 -10.49 -5.01
N ALA A 38 -15.11 -10.52 -3.92
CA ALA A 38 -14.46 -9.33 -3.36
C ALA A 38 -13.50 -8.66 -4.36
N LEU A 39 -12.59 -9.44 -4.96
CA LEU A 39 -11.63 -8.91 -5.93
C LEU A 39 -12.30 -8.54 -7.26
N GLN A 40 -13.32 -9.29 -7.68
CA GLN A 40 -14.12 -8.96 -8.86
C GLN A 40 -14.91 -7.65 -8.73
N ARG A 41 -15.18 -7.15 -7.53
CA ARG A 41 -15.78 -5.81 -7.33
C ARG A 41 -14.80 -4.69 -7.66
N THR A 42 -13.50 -4.91 -7.43
CA THR A 42 -12.46 -3.88 -7.59
C THR A 42 -11.71 -4.02 -8.92
N LEU A 43 -11.57 -5.24 -9.46
CA LEU A 43 -10.84 -5.50 -10.70
C LEU A 43 -11.76 -6.03 -11.80
N ARG A 44 -11.51 -5.61 -13.04
CA ARG A 44 -12.15 -6.15 -14.25
C ARG A 44 -11.55 -7.50 -14.62
N HIS A 45 -10.24 -7.61 -14.53
CA HIS A 45 -9.49 -8.81 -14.85
C HIS A 45 -8.26 -8.93 -13.95
N TYR A 46 -7.93 -10.17 -13.60
CA TYR A 46 -6.73 -10.54 -12.85
C TYR A 46 -6.37 -11.98 -13.17
N GLU A 47 -5.10 -12.33 -12.97
CA GLU A 47 -4.61 -13.70 -13.04
C GLU A 47 -3.95 -14.10 -11.73
N LEU A 48 -3.95 -15.40 -11.45
CA LEU A 48 -3.26 -15.99 -10.30
C LEU A 48 -2.16 -16.91 -10.80
N PHE A 49 -1.00 -16.85 -10.15
CA PHE A 49 0.11 -17.75 -10.42
C PHE A 49 0.86 -18.05 -9.12
N HIS A 50 1.55 -19.19 -9.08
CA HIS A 50 2.29 -19.64 -7.91
C HIS A 50 3.76 -19.20 -8.01
N LYS A 51 4.47 -19.11 -6.88
CA LYS A 51 5.91 -18.80 -6.89
C LYS A 51 6.74 -19.78 -7.73
N ASP A 52 6.28 -21.03 -7.86
CA ASP A 52 6.99 -22.07 -8.62
C ASP A 52 6.91 -21.84 -10.13
N ASP A 53 5.95 -21.03 -10.60
CA ASP A 53 5.83 -20.63 -12.00
C ASP A 53 6.85 -19.52 -12.37
N VAL A 54 7.60 -19.03 -11.37
CA VAL A 54 8.58 -17.96 -11.52
C VAL A 54 9.98 -18.55 -11.62
N LEU A 55 10.62 -18.32 -12.77
CA LEU A 55 12.01 -18.68 -12.98
C LEU A 55 12.91 -17.61 -12.36
N HIS A 56 13.61 -17.99 -11.29
CA HIS A 56 14.60 -17.13 -10.65
C HIS A 56 16.02 -17.50 -11.10
N ARG A 57 16.75 -16.56 -11.69
CA ARG A 57 18.14 -16.74 -12.07
C ARG A 57 19.00 -15.59 -11.56
N VAL A 58 19.89 -15.86 -10.62
CA VAL A 58 20.91 -14.86 -10.23
C VAL A 58 22.03 -14.92 -11.26
N VAL A 59 22.15 -13.88 -12.08
CA VAL A 59 23.03 -13.89 -13.27
C VAL A 59 24.42 -13.37 -12.96
N LYS A 60 24.56 -12.46 -12.00
CA LYS A 60 25.86 -11.88 -11.68
C LYS A 60 25.97 -11.55 -10.21
N ARG A 61 27.03 -12.05 -9.57
CA ARG A 61 27.52 -11.60 -8.27
C ARG A 61 28.98 -11.21 -8.46
N GLY A 62 29.32 -9.95 -8.19
CA GLY A 62 30.71 -9.50 -8.26
C GLY A 62 31.58 -10.28 -7.28
N ILE A 63 32.76 -10.69 -7.74
CA ILE A 63 33.74 -11.47 -6.97
C ILE A 63 34.22 -10.68 -5.74
N LYS A 64 34.19 -9.35 -5.80
CA LYS A 64 34.45 -8.45 -4.67
C LYS A 64 33.14 -7.80 -4.23
N HIS A 65 32.85 -7.81 -2.93
CA HIS A 65 31.75 -7.03 -2.37
C HIS A 65 31.99 -5.55 -2.66
N SER A 66 31.12 -4.94 -3.46
CA SER A 66 31.11 -3.50 -3.72
C SER A 66 29.72 -2.95 -3.45
N LYS A 67 29.64 -1.65 -3.11
CA LYS A 67 28.38 -0.91 -2.95
C LYS A 67 27.74 -0.51 -4.29
N ASN A 68 28.30 -0.93 -5.41
CA ASN A 68 27.77 -0.60 -6.74
C ASN A 68 26.43 -1.34 -6.95
N PRO A 69 25.34 -0.66 -7.34
CA PRO A 69 24.04 -1.29 -7.61
C PRO A 69 24.10 -2.45 -8.61
N PHE A 70 25.03 -2.40 -9.57
CA PHE A 70 25.21 -3.41 -10.61
C PHE A 70 26.12 -4.57 -10.20
N ASN A 71 26.54 -4.63 -8.93
CA ASN A 71 27.35 -5.71 -8.41
C ASN A 71 26.57 -7.02 -8.26
N THR A 72 25.27 -6.91 -8.01
CA THR A 72 24.34 -8.04 -7.92
C THR A 72 23.20 -7.81 -8.92
N ILE A 73 23.09 -8.71 -9.90
CA ILE A 73 22.02 -8.68 -10.89
C ILE A 73 21.18 -9.93 -10.72
N LYS A 74 19.88 -9.73 -10.50
CA LYS A 74 18.87 -10.78 -10.39
C LYS A 74 17.98 -10.73 -11.63
N GLU A 75 17.91 -11.83 -12.37
CA GLU A 75 16.94 -12.01 -13.44
C GLU A 75 15.74 -12.80 -12.91
N VAL A 76 14.54 -12.32 -13.24
CA VAL A 76 13.29 -12.96 -12.86
C VAL A 76 12.44 -13.06 -14.11
N GLU A 77 11.97 -14.26 -14.43
CA GLU A 77 11.14 -14.52 -15.60
C GLU A 77 9.85 -15.23 -15.21
N PHE A 78 8.71 -14.74 -15.70
CA PHE A 78 7.39 -15.34 -15.49
C PHE A 78 6.42 -14.88 -16.57
N THR A 79 5.33 -15.63 -16.76
CA THR A 79 4.27 -15.30 -17.72
C THR A 79 2.97 -15.02 -17.00
N THR A 80 2.33 -13.90 -17.31
CA THR A 80 1.00 -13.55 -16.81
C THR A 80 0.36 -12.47 -17.69
N LEU A 81 -0.96 -12.38 -17.69
CA LEU A 81 -1.78 -11.41 -18.42
C LEU A 81 -1.47 -11.42 -19.92
N GLY A 82 -1.20 -12.62 -20.45
CA GLY A 82 -0.82 -12.85 -21.84
C GLY A 82 0.58 -12.35 -22.24
N LYS A 83 1.44 -11.97 -21.28
CA LYS A 83 2.81 -11.48 -21.53
C LYS A 83 3.85 -12.28 -20.75
N ASN A 84 4.98 -12.57 -21.38
CA ASN A 84 6.19 -13.06 -20.69
C ASN A 84 7.02 -11.84 -20.24
N PHE A 85 7.22 -11.72 -18.93
CA PHE A 85 8.07 -10.71 -18.32
C PHE A 85 9.43 -11.29 -18.00
N ARG A 86 10.47 -10.76 -18.63
CA ARG A 86 11.87 -11.01 -18.26
C ARG A 86 12.46 -9.75 -17.64
N LEU A 87 12.62 -9.76 -16.32
CA LEU A 87 13.03 -8.60 -15.52
C LEU A 87 14.53 -8.67 -15.20
N ILE A 88 15.20 -7.52 -15.28
CA ILE A 88 16.58 -7.35 -14.82
C ILE A 88 16.56 -6.42 -13.62
N LEU A 89 16.86 -6.98 -12.44
CA LEU A 89 16.70 -6.35 -11.15
C LEU A 89 18.04 -6.14 -10.45
N HIS A 90 18.15 -5.02 -9.73
CA HIS A 90 19.30 -4.61 -8.92
C HIS A 90 18.81 -4.23 -7.52
N PRO A 91 19.54 -4.59 -6.45
CA PRO A 91 19.17 -4.19 -5.09
C PRO A 91 19.05 -2.66 -4.96
N HIS A 92 18.02 -2.20 -4.25
CA HIS A 92 17.71 -0.79 -4.08
C HIS A 92 17.46 -0.44 -2.61
N ARG A 93 18.12 0.61 -2.12
CA ARG A 93 18.05 1.04 -0.70
C ARG A 93 17.84 2.55 -0.52
N GLU A 94 17.54 3.31 -1.57
CA GLU A 94 17.57 4.79 -1.51
C GLU A 94 16.49 5.39 -0.61
N VAL A 95 15.40 4.65 -0.38
CA VAL A 95 14.27 5.10 0.44
C VAL A 95 14.53 4.93 1.94
N LEU A 96 15.62 4.27 2.33
CA LEU A 96 15.96 4.06 3.74
C LEU A 96 16.98 5.09 4.21
N HIS A 97 16.67 5.79 5.30
CA HIS A 97 17.60 6.71 5.94
C HIS A 97 18.78 5.93 6.55
N SER A 98 19.97 6.54 6.62
CA SER A 98 21.19 5.90 7.18
C SER A 98 21.06 5.44 8.63
N LYS A 99 20.13 6.05 9.38
CA LYS A 99 19.78 5.74 10.77
C LYS A 99 18.42 5.04 10.90
N PHE A 100 17.95 4.39 9.84
CA PHE A 100 16.68 3.67 9.83
C PHE A 100 16.58 2.68 10.99
N ARG A 101 15.44 2.67 11.68
CA ARG A 101 15.09 1.68 12.71
C ARG A 101 13.62 1.31 12.62
N ALA A 102 13.31 0.04 12.83
CA ALA A 102 11.95 -0.46 12.88
C ALA A 102 11.67 -1.11 14.23
N TYR A 103 10.46 -0.90 14.74
CA TYR A 103 10.03 -1.36 16.06
C TYR A 103 8.66 -2.03 15.99
N ALA A 104 8.49 -3.12 16.74
CA ALA A 104 7.19 -3.66 17.12
C ALA A 104 6.79 -3.13 18.50
N VAL A 105 5.54 -2.74 18.67
CA VAL A 105 4.99 -2.20 19.91
C VAL A 105 3.83 -3.06 20.38
N ASP A 106 3.91 -3.54 21.61
CA ASP A 106 2.87 -4.35 22.25
C ASP A 106 1.73 -3.49 22.83
N ALA A 107 0.74 -4.15 23.45
CA ALA A 107 -0.43 -3.47 24.02
C ALA A 107 -0.10 -2.52 25.19
N ASP A 108 1.04 -2.73 25.87
CA ASP A 108 1.51 -1.94 27.01
C ASP A 108 2.43 -0.78 26.58
N GLY A 109 2.82 -0.73 25.29
CA GLY A 109 3.66 0.31 24.71
C GLY A 109 5.16 -0.02 24.69
N ASN A 110 5.56 -1.27 24.95
CA ASN A 110 6.97 -1.65 24.93
C ASN A 110 7.46 -1.81 23.48
N GLU A 111 8.56 -1.11 23.15
CA GLU A 111 9.19 -1.21 21.84
C GLU A 111 10.20 -2.37 21.79
N THR A 112 10.09 -3.22 20.76
CA THR A 112 11.07 -4.26 20.43
C THR A 112 11.67 -3.99 19.05
N VAL A 113 13.00 -4.07 18.92
CA VAL A 113 13.69 -3.78 17.66
C VAL A 113 13.49 -4.94 16.68
N VAL A 114 13.12 -4.60 15.45
CA VAL A 114 12.94 -5.56 14.36
C VAL A 114 14.05 -5.40 13.35
N HIS A 115 14.84 -6.45 13.16
CA HIS A 115 15.88 -6.49 12.14
C HIS A 115 15.29 -6.85 10.78
N MET A 116 15.71 -6.09 9.77
CA MET A 116 15.20 -6.14 8.41
C MET A 116 16.34 -6.47 7.45
N ASP A 117 16.07 -7.31 6.46
CA ASP A 117 16.96 -7.46 5.32
C ASP A 117 16.66 -6.32 4.33
N HIS A 118 17.66 -5.50 4.05
CA HIS A 118 17.53 -4.36 3.15
C HIS A 118 17.80 -4.74 1.68
N ASP A 119 18.23 -5.98 1.40
CA ASP A 119 18.54 -6.48 0.06
C ASP A 119 17.40 -7.27 -0.60
N SER A 120 16.22 -7.28 0.01
CA SER A 120 15.00 -7.86 -0.57
C SER A 120 14.23 -6.88 -1.47
N PHE A 121 14.66 -5.61 -1.54
CA PHE A 121 14.08 -4.57 -2.40
C PHE A 121 14.93 -4.35 -3.64
N TYR A 122 14.27 -4.21 -4.78
CA TYR A 122 14.89 -4.15 -6.08
C TYR A 122 14.28 -3.08 -6.96
N THR A 123 15.13 -2.45 -7.78
CA THR A 123 14.71 -1.66 -8.93
C THR A 123 15.27 -2.26 -10.20
N GLY A 124 14.62 -2.01 -11.34
CA GLY A 124 15.04 -2.62 -12.58
C GLY A 124 14.23 -2.21 -13.78
N ARG A 125 14.33 -3.02 -14.83
CA ARG A 125 13.67 -2.83 -16.12
C ARG A 125 13.24 -4.16 -16.72
N VAL A 126 12.35 -4.09 -17.70
CA VAL A 126 11.96 -5.24 -18.52
C VAL A 126 12.96 -5.37 -19.67
N PHE A 127 13.42 -6.59 -19.93
CA PHE A 127 14.33 -6.88 -21.03
C PHE A 127 13.65 -6.61 -22.37
N GLY A 128 14.33 -5.89 -23.26
CA GLY A 128 13.80 -5.51 -24.58
C GLY A 128 12.91 -4.25 -24.59
N GLU A 129 12.55 -3.71 -23.42
CA GLU A 129 11.71 -2.51 -23.30
C GLU A 129 12.58 -1.30 -22.91
N LEU A 130 12.69 -0.31 -23.80
CA LEU A 130 13.55 0.87 -23.61
C LEU A 130 13.07 1.74 -22.46
N GLU A 131 11.77 2.00 -22.41
CA GLU A 131 11.13 2.88 -21.44
C GLU A 131 10.31 2.04 -20.44
N SER A 132 11.02 1.27 -19.62
CA SER A 132 10.41 0.46 -18.58
C SER A 132 11.04 0.70 -17.23
N SER A 133 10.22 0.63 -16.18
CA SER A 133 10.73 0.70 -14.80
C SER A 133 10.01 -0.30 -13.91
N VAL A 134 10.79 -1.01 -13.11
CA VAL A 134 10.30 -2.04 -12.19
C VAL A 134 10.71 -1.65 -10.78
N ARG A 135 9.76 -1.73 -9.85
CA ARG A 135 10.01 -1.72 -8.41
C ARG A 135 9.48 -3.02 -7.84
N ALA A 136 10.32 -3.79 -7.18
CA ALA A 136 9.99 -5.12 -6.71
C ALA A 136 10.51 -5.36 -5.29
N HIS A 137 9.70 -6.01 -4.47
CA HIS A 137 10.07 -6.64 -3.22
C HIS A 137 9.92 -8.15 -3.40
N ILE A 138 10.98 -8.91 -3.16
CA ILE A 138 10.97 -10.37 -3.34
C ILE A 138 11.47 -11.02 -2.05
N GLU A 139 10.61 -11.80 -1.41
CA GLU A 139 10.87 -12.50 -0.16
C GLU A 139 10.30 -13.93 -0.24
N ASP A 140 11.13 -14.93 0.06
CA ASP A 140 10.77 -16.35 0.05
C ASP A 140 10.10 -16.85 -1.25
N GLY A 141 10.46 -16.24 -2.39
CA GLY A 141 9.93 -16.53 -3.72
C GLY A 141 8.59 -15.84 -4.04
N THR A 142 7.94 -15.25 -3.04
CA THR A 142 6.76 -14.41 -3.26
C THR A 142 7.20 -12.99 -3.63
N MET A 143 6.46 -12.36 -4.54
CA MET A 143 6.82 -11.06 -5.09
C MET A 143 5.69 -10.05 -4.89
N THR A 144 6.08 -8.84 -4.54
CA THR A 144 5.24 -7.64 -4.63
C THR A 144 5.95 -6.70 -5.60
N MET A 145 5.36 -6.37 -6.75
CA MET A 145 6.02 -5.49 -7.70
C MET A 145 5.06 -4.63 -8.53
N SER A 146 5.58 -3.50 -8.99
CA SER A 146 4.98 -2.67 -10.02
C SER A 146 5.91 -2.61 -11.22
N ILE A 147 5.39 -2.99 -12.38
CA ILE A 147 6.08 -2.93 -13.68
C ILE A 147 5.42 -1.86 -14.52
N HIS A 148 6.13 -0.78 -14.77
CA HIS A 148 5.66 0.32 -15.62
C HIS A 148 6.23 0.13 -17.02
N LEU A 149 5.35 0.04 -18.00
CA LEU A 149 5.64 0.09 -19.42
C LEU A 149 5.02 1.39 -20.00
N PRO A 150 5.37 1.77 -21.25
CA PRO A 150 4.84 3.00 -21.85
C PRO A 150 3.31 3.04 -21.91
N ASP A 151 2.68 1.92 -22.24
CA ASP A 151 1.23 1.85 -22.47
C ASP A 151 0.42 1.40 -21.25
N GLU A 152 1.05 0.73 -20.28
CA GLU A 152 0.34 0.06 -19.20
C GLU A 152 1.23 -0.18 -17.97
N THR A 153 0.61 -0.23 -16.80
CA THR A 153 1.28 -0.62 -15.55
C THR A 153 0.69 -1.92 -15.01
N TYR A 154 1.57 -2.85 -14.65
CA TYR A 154 1.23 -4.16 -14.12
C TYR A 154 1.58 -4.21 -12.64
N HIS A 155 0.66 -4.72 -11.84
CA HIS A 155 0.83 -4.91 -10.41
C HIS A 155 0.79 -6.39 -10.08
N ILE A 156 1.71 -6.81 -9.22
CA ILE A 156 1.77 -8.16 -8.69
C ILE A 156 1.82 -8.05 -7.18
N GLU A 157 0.93 -8.75 -6.50
CA GLU A 157 0.83 -8.73 -5.04
C GLU A 157 0.55 -10.14 -4.51
N PRO A 158 0.92 -10.47 -3.27
CA PRO A 158 0.51 -11.72 -2.64
C PRO A 158 -1.01 -11.85 -2.60
N SER A 159 -1.54 -12.99 -3.03
CA SER A 159 -2.99 -13.18 -3.19
C SER A 159 -3.76 -13.13 -1.88
N TRP A 160 -3.13 -13.52 -0.77
CA TRP A 160 -3.78 -13.65 0.54
C TRP A 160 -4.38 -12.34 1.07
N ARG A 161 -3.89 -11.18 0.60
CA ARG A 161 -4.45 -9.86 0.98
C ARG A 161 -5.82 -9.61 0.38
N HIS A 162 -6.10 -10.23 -0.76
CA HIS A 162 -7.31 -10.02 -1.54
C HIS A 162 -8.24 -11.23 -1.49
N LEU A 163 -7.66 -12.41 -1.27
CA LEU A 163 -8.30 -13.71 -1.33
C LEU A 163 -7.95 -14.51 -0.07
N PRO A 164 -8.76 -14.42 1.01
CA PRO A 164 -8.48 -15.09 2.28
C PRO A 164 -8.34 -16.62 2.16
N ALA A 165 -9.03 -17.22 1.19
CA ALA A 165 -8.98 -18.65 0.89
C ALA A 165 -7.94 -19.03 -0.19
N SER A 166 -7.04 -18.12 -0.55
CA SER A 166 -6.01 -18.42 -1.56
C SER A 166 -4.99 -19.44 -1.05
N LYS A 167 -4.45 -20.22 -2.00
CA LYS A 167 -3.38 -21.17 -1.70
C LYS A 167 -2.15 -20.39 -1.19
N LYS A 168 -1.39 -21.01 -0.29
CA LYS A 168 -0.12 -20.45 0.16
C LYS A 168 0.79 -20.17 -1.05
N ASP A 169 1.57 -19.10 -0.98
CA ASP A 169 2.57 -18.70 -1.98
C ASP A 169 2.02 -18.41 -3.39
N THR A 170 0.73 -18.08 -3.51
CA THR A 170 0.16 -17.54 -4.75
C THR A 170 0.19 -16.02 -4.78
N MET A 171 0.27 -15.48 -5.99
CA MET A 171 0.26 -14.05 -6.28
C MET A 171 -0.87 -13.72 -7.24
N VAL A 172 -1.36 -12.49 -7.15
CA VAL A 172 -2.32 -11.91 -8.09
C VAL A 172 -1.61 -10.90 -8.98
N ALA A 173 -1.82 -11.01 -10.29
CA ALA A 173 -1.39 -10.04 -11.28
C ALA A 173 -2.59 -9.32 -11.88
N TYR A 174 -2.51 -8.00 -12.01
CA TYR A 174 -3.53 -7.19 -12.66
C TYR A 174 -2.94 -5.92 -13.30
N LYS A 175 -3.66 -5.35 -14.26
CA LYS A 175 -3.30 -4.07 -14.89
C LYS A 175 -3.90 -2.90 -14.13
N SER A 176 -3.24 -1.75 -14.16
CA SER A 176 -3.81 -0.52 -13.59
C SER A 176 -5.13 -0.14 -14.30
N SER A 177 -5.23 -0.37 -15.61
CA SER A 177 -6.46 -0.13 -16.38
C SER A 177 -7.65 -1.03 -16.01
N ASP A 178 -7.38 -2.18 -15.38
CA ASP A 178 -8.42 -3.11 -14.91
C ASP A 178 -9.01 -2.71 -13.55
N VAL A 179 -8.44 -1.71 -12.87
CA VAL A 179 -8.96 -1.19 -11.61
C VAL A 179 -10.26 -0.40 -11.84
N LYS A 180 -11.35 -0.86 -11.23
CA LYS A 180 -12.66 -0.21 -11.28
C LYS A 180 -12.66 1.02 -10.37
N LEU A 181 -12.51 2.19 -10.99
CA LEU A 181 -12.69 3.46 -10.30
C LEU A 181 -14.19 3.71 -10.09
N HIS A 182 -14.62 3.85 -8.83
CA HIS A 182 -15.97 4.31 -8.50
C HIS A 182 -16.16 5.73 -9.03
N LYS A 183 -16.89 5.88 -10.14
CA LYS A 183 -17.38 7.18 -10.61
C LYS A 183 -18.60 7.53 -9.77
N ASN A 184 -18.64 8.74 -9.20
CA ASN A 184 -19.88 9.23 -8.61
C ASN A 184 -20.95 9.29 -9.72
N GLU A 185 -22.20 8.96 -9.39
CA GLU A 185 -23.35 8.83 -10.32
C GLU A 185 -23.68 10.10 -11.13
N GLN A 186 -22.94 11.20 -10.94
CA GLN A 186 -23.20 12.52 -11.53
C GLN A 186 -22.13 12.94 -12.55
N GLY A 187 -21.45 11.99 -13.20
CA GLY A 187 -20.52 12.28 -14.31
C GLY A 187 -19.25 13.04 -13.91
N GLY A 188 -19.00 13.24 -12.62
CA GLY A 188 -17.79 13.87 -12.10
C GLY A 188 -16.55 12.98 -12.20
N THR A 189 -15.37 13.59 -12.26
CA THR A 189 -14.09 12.88 -12.14
C THR A 189 -14.09 12.00 -10.89
N PRO A 190 -13.62 10.74 -10.97
CA PRO A 190 -13.56 9.87 -9.79
C PRO A 190 -12.72 10.54 -8.71
N LYS A 191 -13.34 10.97 -7.60
CA LYS A 191 -12.62 11.49 -6.43
C LYS A 191 -11.99 10.31 -5.71
N THR A 192 -10.85 9.84 -6.20
CA THR A 192 -10.10 8.71 -5.61
C THR A 192 -9.37 9.10 -4.32
N CYS A 193 -9.33 10.39 -3.98
CA CYS A 193 -8.92 10.91 -2.68
C CYS A 193 -9.78 12.14 -2.38
N GLY A 194 -10.74 12.02 -1.47
CA GLY A 194 -11.38 13.18 -0.88
C GLY A 194 -10.40 13.83 0.09
N TYR A 195 -9.91 15.03 -0.20
CA TYR A 195 -9.23 15.83 0.80
C TYR A 195 -10.24 16.78 1.43
N ILE A 196 -10.20 16.89 2.75
CA ILE A 196 -10.96 17.91 3.47
C ILE A 196 -10.12 19.18 3.36
N LYS A 197 -10.61 20.19 2.63
CA LYS A 197 -10.05 21.53 2.72
C LYS A 197 -10.41 22.08 4.10
N GLU A 198 -9.45 22.14 5.00
CA GLU A 198 -9.56 23.01 6.17
C GLU A 198 -9.47 24.46 5.70
N GLY A 199 -10.41 25.31 6.11
CA GLY A 199 -10.40 26.74 5.77
C GLY A 199 -11.51 27.25 4.84
N LEU A 200 -12.55 26.47 4.51
CA LEU A 200 -13.77 27.04 3.87
C LEU A 200 -14.47 28.11 4.75
N GLU A 201 -14.17 28.15 6.05
CA GLU A 201 -14.60 29.22 6.97
C GLU A 201 -13.65 30.43 6.98
N LEU A 202 -12.43 30.29 6.42
CA LEU A 202 -11.43 31.35 6.26
C LEU A 202 -11.46 31.96 4.85
N GLU A 203 -12.00 31.24 3.87
CA GLU A 203 -12.46 31.79 2.59
C GLU A 203 -13.80 32.50 2.83
N GLY A 204 -13.74 33.61 3.58
CA GLY A 204 -14.83 34.56 3.65
C GLY A 204 -15.22 34.93 2.23
N LYS A 205 -16.52 34.82 1.95
CA LYS A 205 -17.18 35.23 0.70
C LYS A 205 -16.49 36.46 0.09
N ASP A 206 -15.69 36.26 -0.94
CA ASP A 206 -15.42 37.28 -1.94
C ASP A 206 -16.74 37.49 -2.69
N LYS A 207 -17.64 38.24 -2.05
CA LYS A 207 -18.64 39.01 -2.75
C LYS A 207 -17.91 40.24 -3.26
N ASP A 208 -17.96 40.39 -4.57
CA ASP A 208 -17.73 41.65 -5.25
C ASP A 208 -18.50 42.76 -4.51
N ASP A 209 -17.79 43.54 -3.70
CA ASP A 209 -18.25 44.84 -3.21
C ASP A 209 -17.05 45.78 -3.26
N ASP A 210 -16.93 46.45 -4.41
CA ASP A 210 -16.19 47.71 -4.57
C ASP A 210 -16.75 48.74 -3.57
N ALA A 211 -16.12 48.89 -2.40
CA ALA A 211 -16.20 50.09 -1.59
C ALA A 211 -15.05 50.16 -0.58
N LEU A 212 -14.06 50.98 -0.92
CA LEU A 212 -13.10 51.69 -0.08
C LEU A 212 -13.36 51.60 1.45
N ASP A 213 -12.43 50.99 2.18
CA ASP A 213 -11.93 51.61 3.41
C ASP A 213 -10.42 51.38 3.56
N ASN A 214 -9.72 52.48 3.82
CA ASN A 214 -8.28 52.57 3.91
C ASN A 214 -7.85 52.34 5.36
N GLU A 215 -7.39 51.14 5.71
CA GLU A 215 -6.45 51.00 6.84
C GLU A 215 -5.19 50.24 6.42
N ILE A 216 -4.10 51.01 6.39
CA ILE A 216 -2.76 50.60 5.99
C ILE A 216 -2.19 49.68 7.09
N HIS A 217 -2.33 48.37 6.90
CA HIS A 217 -1.36 47.44 7.44
C HIS A 217 -0.30 47.16 6.37
N SER A 218 0.86 47.80 6.50
CA SER A 218 2.04 47.49 5.72
C SER A 218 2.50 46.05 6.03
N ARG A 219 1.94 45.07 5.31
CA ARG A 219 2.67 43.82 5.10
C ARG A 219 3.82 44.15 4.17
N GLU A 220 4.98 44.40 4.75
CA GLU A 220 6.24 44.35 4.01
C GLU A 220 6.37 42.96 3.39
N LYS A 221 6.06 42.89 2.11
CA LYS A 221 6.48 41.81 1.24
C LYS A 221 7.99 41.82 1.31
N ARG A 222 8.59 40.86 2.04
CA ARG A 222 10.03 40.64 1.98
C ARG A 222 10.37 40.54 0.49
N GLN A 223 11.11 41.52 -0.02
CA GLN A 223 11.68 41.44 -1.35
C GLN A 223 12.42 40.10 -1.38
N SER A 224 11.93 39.18 -2.20
CA SER A 224 12.73 38.04 -2.60
C SER A 224 13.82 38.64 -3.49
N ASP A 225 14.93 39.04 -2.89
CA ASP A 225 16.20 39.09 -3.60
C ASP A 225 16.30 37.80 -4.39
N GLN A 226 16.74 37.92 -5.64
CA GLN A 226 16.85 36.88 -6.64
C GLN A 226 17.78 35.76 -6.12
N TYR A 227 17.25 34.94 -5.22
CA TYR A 227 17.93 33.82 -4.62
C TYR A 227 17.77 32.69 -5.61
N GLU A 228 18.87 32.31 -6.24
CA GLU A 228 18.98 31.09 -7.02
C GLU A 228 18.72 29.91 -6.05
N TYR A 229 17.44 29.58 -5.89
CA TYR A 229 16.94 28.58 -4.96
C TYR A 229 17.32 27.20 -5.50
N THR A 230 18.58 26.81 -5.29
CA THR A 230 18.99 25.42 -5.40
C THR A 230 18.52 24.72 -4.12
N PRO A 231 17.50 23.83 -4.16
CA PRO A 231 17.01 23.18 -2.97
C PRO A 231 18.10 22.26 -2.41
N THR A 232 18.76 22.66 -1.31
CA THR A 232 19.82 21.84 -0.68
C THR A 232 19.25 20.69 0.15
N LYS A 233 17.95 20.74 0.47
CA LYS A 233 17.24 19.73 1.27
C LYS A 233 16.03 19.21 0.49
N THR A 234 16.25 18.18 -0.32
CA THR A 234 15.20 17.58 -1.19
C THR A 234 14.59 16.30 -0.62
N ARG A 235 15.03 15.85 0.56
CA ARG A 235 14.59 14.60 1.19
C ARG A 235 13.87 14.86 2.52
N CYS A 236 12.60 14.47 2.58
CA CYS A 236 11.78 14.55 3.79
C CYS A 236 11.87 13.22 4.57
N PRO A 237 12.41 13.22 5.81
CA PRO A 237 12.46 12.03 6.65
C PRO A 237 11.08 11.73 7.25
N LEU A 238 10.58 10.50 7.06
CA LEU A 238 9.29 10.04 7.56
C LEU A 238 9.42 9.13 8.77
N LEU A 239 8.50 9.30 9.72
CA LEU A 239 8.08 8.30 10.70
C LEU A 239 6.80 7.65 10.14
N LEU A 240 6.82 6.33 9.97
CA LEU A 240 5.63 5.58 9.58
C LEU A 240 5.11 4.79 10.77
N VAL A 241 3.82 4.91 11.04
CA VAL A 241 3.14 4.20 12.13
C VAL A 241 2.05 3.33 11.53
N ALA A 242 2.09 2.02 11.80
CA ALA A 242 1.01 1.09 11.52
C ALA A 242 0.30 0.73 12.81
N ASP A 243 -1.01 0.96 12.85
CA ASP A 243 -1.86 0.50 13.95
C ASP A 243 -2.06 -1.02 13.90
N TYR A 244 -2.67 -1.57 14.95
CA TYR A 244 -2.93 -3.00 15.07
C TYR A 244 -3.85 -3.51 13.95
N ARG A 245 -4.72 -2.66 13.39
CA ARG A 245 -5.60 -3.04 12.28
C ARG A 245 -4.83 -3.21 11.01
N PHE A 246 -3.96 -2.25 10.68
CA PHE A 246 -3.07 -2.34 9.55
C PHE A 246 -2.14 -3.55 9.68
N PHE A 247 -1.64 -3.83 10.88
CA PHE A 247 -0.86 -5.02 11.17
C PHE A 247 -1.63 -6.33 10.90
N GLN A 248 -2.90 -6.42 11.28
CA GLN A 248 -3.73 -7.60 11.02
C GLN A 248 -4.10 -7.72 9.53
N GLU A 249 -4.72 -6.69 8.97
CA GLU A 249 -5.33 -6.74 7.63
C GLU A 249 -4.29 -6.66 6.51
N MET A 250 -3.32 -5.74 6.62
CA MET A 250 -2.30 -5.53 5.58
C MET A 250 -1.04 -6.36 5.84
N GLY A 251 -0.73 -6.60 7.11
CA GLY A 251 0.44 -7.36 7.55
C GLY A 251 0.23 -8.86 7.71
N GLY A 252 -1.02 -9.33 7.74
CA GLY A 252 -1.34 -10.73 8.02
C GLY A 252 -0.91 -11.17 9.42
N GLY A 253 -0.85 -10.23 10.37
CA GLY A 253 -0.35 -10.48 11.72
C GLY A 253 1.17 -10.71 11.81
N ASN A 254 1.93 -10.32 10.79
CA ASN A 254 3.39 -10.44 10.77
C ASN A 254 4.08 -9.08 10.65
N THR A 255 4.93 -8.76 11.63
CA THR A 255 5.58 -7.45 11.70
C THR A 255 6.50 -7.19 10.51
N LYS A 256 7.29 -8.19 10.10
CA LYS A 256 8.24 -8.06 8.99
C LYS A 256 7.49 -7.79 7.68
N THR A 257 6.41 -8.53 7.46
CA THR A 257 5.53 -8.34 6.29
C THR A 257 4.91 -6.94 6.29
N THR A 258 4.45 -6.42 7.43
CA THR A 258 3.93 -5.05 7.57
C THR A 258 4.98 -4.01 7.22
N ILE A 259 6.19 -4.12 7.78
CA ILE A 259 7.28 -3.18 7.52
C ILE A 259 7.67 -3.22 6.04
N ASN A 260 7.81 -4.42 5.45
CA ASN A 260 8.15 -4.58 4.04
C ASN A 260 7.09 -3.96 3.11
N TYR A 261 5.82 -4.09 3.48
CA TYR A 261 4.72 -3.45 2.76
C TYR A 261 4.82 -1.92 2.82
N LEU A 262 5.04 -1.33 4.00
CA LEU A 262 5.20 0.11 4.18
C LEU A 262 6.39 0.68 3.39
N ILE A 263 7.53 -0.02 3.39
CA ILE A 263 8.70 0.39 2.60
C ILE A 263 8.35 0.38 1.12
N SER A 264 7.73 -0.70 0.63
CA SER A 264 7.31 -0.82 -0.79
C SER A 264 6.33 0.28 -1.20
N LEU A 265 5.45 0.71 -0.28
CA LEU A 265 4.49 1.78 -0.52
C LEU A 265 5.20 3.12 -0.67
N ILE A 266 6.04 3.50 0.29
CA ILE A 266 6.78 4.76 0.21
C ILE A 266 7.76 4.76 -0.95
N ASP A 267 8.31 3.62 -1.34
CA ASP A 267 9.20 3.52 -2.50
C ASP A 267 8.51 3.88 -3.83
N ARG A 268 7.26 3.42 -3.99
CA ARG A 268 6.43 3.82 -5.15
C ARG A 268 6.07 5.31 -5.10
N VAL A 269 5.69 5.83 -3.93
CA VAL A 269 5.37 7.27 -3.75
C VAL A 269 6.60 8.15 -4.00
N HIS A 270 7.77 7.73 -3.51
CA HIS A 270 9.02 8.44 -3.69
C HIS A 270 9.33 8.65 -5.17
N LYS A 271 9.10 7.63 -6.02
CA LYS A 271 9.28 7.76 -7.47
C LYS A 271 8.48 8.93 -8.04
N ILE A 272 7.19 9.00 -7.70
CA ILE A 272 6.28 10.02 -8.22
C ILE A 272 6.80 11.41 -7.86
N TYR A 273 7.12 11.65 -6.58
CA TYR A 273 7.61 12.95 -6.14
C TYR A 273 8.98 13.31 -6.71
N ASN A 274 9.86 12.31 -6.88
CA ASN A 274 11.21 12.52 -7.39
C ASN A 274 11.23 12.87 -8.87
N ASP A 275 10.34 12.25 -9.64
CA ASP A 275 10.22 12.43 -11.08
C ASP A 275 9.33 13.63 -11.44
N THR A 276 8.53 14.13 -10.49
CA THR A 276 7.70 15.33 -10.68
C THR A 276 8.57 16.59 -10.78
N VAL A 277 8.30 17.40 -11.80
CA VAL A 277 8.87 18.74 -11.97
C VAL A 277 7.90 19.75 -11.36
N TRP A 278 8.38 20.48 -10.36
CA TRP A 278 7.61 21.47 -9.61
C TRP A 278 7.92 22.85 -10.17
N GLN A 279 6.92 23.51 -10.75
CA GLN A 279 7.05 24.82 -11.39
C GLN A 279 5.87 25.70 -10.99
N ASP A 280 6.15 26.93 -10.56
CA ASP A 280 5.13 27.91 -10.16
C ASP A 280 4.64 28.72 -11.37
N ARG A 281 5.51 28.93 -12.36
CA ARG A 281 5.21 29.60 -13.62
C ARG A 281 5.87 28.88 -14.79
N SER A 282 5.26 28.97 -15.97
CA SER A 282 5.73 28.30 -17.18
C SER A 282 7.03 28.86 -17.77
N ASP A 283 7.46 30.04 -17.31
CA ASP A 283 8.68 30.75 -17.73
C ASP A 283 9.89 30.45 -16.82
N GLN A 284 9.72 29.70 -15.74
CA GLN A 284 10.80 29.32 -14.82
C GLN A 284 11.17 27.85 -14.96
N GLU A 285 12.47 27.55 -14.85
CA GLU A 285 12.95 26.17 -14.80
C GLU A 285 12.49 25.53 -13.49
N GLY A 286 11.60 24.54 -13.60
CA GLY A 286 11.04 23.85 -12.44
C GLY A 286 12.10 23.05 -11.67
N PHE A 287 11.89 22.88 -10.37
CA PHE A 287 12.77 22.04 -9.55
C PHE A 287 12.27 20.60 -9.50
N LYS A 288 13.20 19.65 -9.42
CA LYS A 288 12.90 18.21 -9.42
C LYS A 288 13.70 17.50 -8.33
N GLY A 289 13.43 16.21 -8.16
CA GLY A 289 14.20 15.39 -7.23
C GLY A 289 13.78 15.57 -5.78
N MET A 290 12.57 16.07 -5.51
CA MET A 290 11.98 16.01 -4.17
C MET A 290 11.59 14.58 -3.81
N GLY A 291 11.69 14.19 -2.56
CA GLY A 291 11.34 12.83 -2.19
C GLY A 291 11.36 12.56 -0.70
N PHE A 292 11.21 11.29 -0.36
CA PHE A 292 11.06 10.83 1.00
C PHE A 292 12.17 9.85 1.35
N VAL A 293 12.54 9.82 2.63
CA VAL A 293 13.36 8.76 3.22
C VAL A 293 12.71 8.29 4.50
N ILE A 294 12.70 6.99 4.75
CA ILE A 294 12.10 6.43 5.95
C ILE A 294 13.15 6.44 7.06
N LYS A 295 12.85 7.12 8.16
CA LYS A 295 13.74 7.23 9.31
C LYS A 295 13.36 6.26 10.43
N LYS A 296 12.07 6.10 10.71
CA LYS A 296 11.57 5.17 11.74
C LYS A 296 10.28 4.52 11.25
N ILE A 297 10.11 3.23 11.54
CA ILE A 297 8.82 2.53 11.39
C ILE A 297 8.42 1.99 12.75
N VAL A 298 7.16 2.21 13.13
CA VAL A 298 6.54 1.66 14.33
C VAL A 298 5.35 0.83 13.91
N VAL A 299 5.29 -0.41 14.34
CA VAL A 299 4.17 -1.32 14.08
C VAL A 299 3.58 -1.75 15.41
N HIS A 300 2.33 -1.38 15.66
CA HIS A 300 1.59 -1.91 16.81
C HIS A 300 1.10 -3.31 16.49
N SER A 301 1.56 -4.32 17.22
CA SER A 301 1.10 -5.71 17.05
C SER A 301 -0.24 -5.96 17.74
N GLU A 302 -0.57 -5.14 18.74
CA GLU A 302 -1.75 -5.26 19.57
C GLU A 302 -2.43 -3.90 19.78
N PRO A 303 -3.74 -3.87 20.06
CA PRO A 303 -4.42 -2.63 20.42
C PRO A 303 -3.91 -2.09 21.75
N THR A 304 -3.71 -0.78 21.83
CA THR A 304 -3.20 -0.13 23.05
C THR A 304 -4.20 -0.27 24.20
N ARG A 305 -3.72 -0.73 25.36
CA ARG A 305 -4.53 -0.81 26.59
C ARG A 305 -4.76 0.59 27.16
N LEU A 306 -6.03 0.94 27.32
CA LEU A 306 -6.43 2.23 27.87
C LEU A 306 -6.48 2.17 29.39
N ARG A 307 -5.87 3.16 30.06
CA ARG A 307 -6.05 3.39 31.50
C ARG A 307 -7.05 4.55 31.67
N GLY A 308 -8.31 4.23 31.95
CA GLY A 308 -9.36 5.17 32.39
C GLY A 308 -9.61 6.41 31.52
N GLY A 309 -10.57 6.34 30.58
CA GLY A 309 -11.20 7.51 29.94
C GLY A 309 -10.43 8.18 28.79
N GLU A 310 -9.15 7.88 28.61
CA GLU A 310 -8.36 8.41 27.48
C GLU A 310 -8.59 7.60 26.20
N ALA A 311 -8.71 8.29 25.06
CA ALA A 311 -8.82 7.66 23.74
C ALA A 311 -7.45 7.60 23.06
N HIS A 312 -7.10 6.46 22.47
CA HIS A 312 -5.82 6.25 21.78
C HIS A 312 -6.07 5.83 20.33
N TYR A 313 -5.30 6.35 19.37
CA TYR A 313 -5.51 6.08 17.93
C TYR A 313 -5.51 4.57 17.62
N ASN A 314 -4.59 3.84 18.27
CA ASN A 314 -4.45 2.38 18.22
C ASN A 314 -5.41 1.58 19.14
N MET A 315 -6.53 2.14 19.60
CA MET A 315 -7.52 1.42 20.43
C MET A 315 -8.50 0.58 19.60
N ILE A 316 -9.14 -0.41 20.24
CA ILE A 316 -10.22 -1.18 19.59
C ILE A 316 -11.41 -0.27 19.31
N ARG A 317 -11.67 0.02 18.03
CA ARG A 317 -12.79 0.84 17.60
C ARG A 317 -13.13 0.56 16.14
N GLU A 318 -14.40 0.33 15.82
CA GLU A 318 -14.84 -0.04 14.47
C GLU A 318 -14.52 1.02 13.40
N LYS A 319 -14.78 2.29 13.70
CA LYS A 319 -14.49 3.41 12.78
C LYS A 319 -14.12 4.67 13.54
N TRP A 320 -13.10 5.36 13.05
CA TRP A 320 -12.75 6.71 13.47
C TRP A 320 -13.35 7.73 12.49
N ASP A 321 -13.71 8.89 13.02
CA ASP A 321 -13.79 10.09 12.20
C ASP A 321 -12.36 10.52 11.82
N VAL A 322 -12.13 10.86 10.55
CA VAL A 322 -10.79 11.06 9.99
C VAL A 322 -10.07 12.21 10.69
N ARG A 323 -10.78 13.32 10.96
CA ARG A 323 -10.20 14.49 11.64
C ARG A 323 -9.81 14.16 13.07
N ASN A 324 -10.71 13.53 13.82
CA ASN A 324 -10.44 13.13 15.21
C ASN A 324 -9.26 12.14 15.30
N LEU A 325 -9.10 11.23 14.34
CA LEU A 325 -7.97 10.32 14.28
C LEU A 325 -6.65 11.06 14.07
N LEU A 326 -6.62 12.01 13.12
CA LEU A 326 -5.43 12.83 12.85
C LEU A 326 -5.03 13.67 14.06
N GLU A 327 -6.00 14.27 14.76
CA GLU A 327 -5.74 15.00 15.99
C GLU A 327 -5.21 14.07 17.11
N ASN A 328 -5.77 12.88 17.25
CA ASN A 328 -5.33 11.91 18.27
C ASN A 328 -3.91 11.41 17.99
N ILE A 329 -3.59 11.02 16.75
CA ILE A 329 -2.24 10.62 16.33
C ILE A 329 -1.26 11.77 16.60
N SER A 330 -1.61 12.98 16.18
CA SER A 330 -0.73 14.15 16.35
C SER A 330 -0.43 14.45 17.82
N ARG A 331 -1.41 14.32 18.73
CA ARG A 331 -1.20 14.52 20.18
C ARG A 331 -0.32 13.46 20.84
N MET A 332 -0.35 12.24 20.32
CA MET A 332 0.36 11.12 20.94
C MET A 332 1.79 10.96 20.41
N ASP A 333 2.02 11.25 19.13
CA ASP A 333 3.32 11.09 18.49
C ASP A 333 4.21 12.35 18.55
N THR A 334 3.64 13.52 18.91
CA THR A 334 4.41 14.75 19.16
C THR A 334 5.31 14.68 20.40
N ARG A 335 5.19 13.65 21.24
CA ARG A 335 6.17 13.40 22.33
C ARG A 335 7.44 12.68 21.85
N CYS A 336 7.52 12.30 20.56
CA CYS A 336 8.56 11.44 20.01
C CYS A 336 9.34 12.01 18.80
N ILE A 337 9.13 13.29 18.42
CA ILE A 337 9.89 13.95 17.34
C ILE A 337 11.03 14.80 17.88
#